data_AF-A0A087U5C4-F1
#
_entry.id   AF-A0A087U5C4-F1
#
_cell.length_a   1.000
_cell.length_b   1.000
_cell.length_c   1.000
_cell.angle_alpha   90.00
_cell.angle_beta   90.00
_cell.angle_gamma   90.00
#
_symmetry.space_group_name_H-M   'P 1'
#
loop_
_entity.id
_entity.type
_entity.pdbx_description
1 polymer ?
#
loop_
_entity_poly.entity_id
_entity_poly.type
_entity_poly.pdbx_seq_one_letter_code
_entity_poly.pdbx_strand_id
1 'polypeptide(L)'
;MVRVVSCHHFLSQDVFLSENEPVAFCGAQGKLLVATTQHAVNVHDLDSRGNVLHTFPTVDIVKQIIFCESGNYVATIENKASWHRSIVTYVRIYFKWWIDVSGQPLKVRIAGSAPISCDSQSWNKLFEMVELPLEKTALCIACCNQTSALAVSLGAIISVFCHSKKIHEGSKQTFHDFDHFVDISVPIIVQELSICENYFSCMSGKAVHVFKIECEKEDTSENQNCEAATNIEGNDPDLYDENFIEWRFESCTLMSSRDKNWDDHIRSKLHPKSFPINVHFHAIDKENEKFSSTEECEFYGPLLTVRGCPVEVRIDSKVFEMFPSASSYISAVTLLFRQFVSNENKCLIGLQLIPFYESEELKGGFADPLNAAAFSTEKCFYSLPWPNLSASVSKLRAIGCFFSTFQKGFLYDITNEIRLVSSYSYTSSLKGVVLETSLLHALTETGLETYTMHLPHSA
;
A
#
# COMPACT_ATOMS: atom_id res chain seq x y z
N MET A 1 -16.29 -8.47 -22.80
CA MET A 1 -17.36 -7.48 -23.01
C MET A 1 -18.05 -7.27 -21.67
N VAL A 2 -18.01 -6.06 -21.11
CA VAL A 2 -18.68 -5.75 -19.84
C VAL A 2 -20.19 -5.78 -20.04
N ARG A 3 -20.92 -6.49 -19.18
CA ARG A 3 -22.39 -6.52 -19.19
C ARG A 3 -22.93 -5.86 -17.94
N VAL A 4 -23.97 -5.04 -18.11
CA VAL A 4 -24.76 -4.51 -17.00
C VAL A 4 -25.76 -5.59 -16.59
N VAL A 5 -25.77 -5.93 -15.31
CA VAL A 5 -26.73 -6.87 -14.74
C VAL A 5 -27.95 -6.07 -14.29
N SER A 6 -29.10 -6.31 -14.90
CA SER A 6 -30.36 -5.58 -14.60
C SER A 6 -31.05 -6.04 -13.32
N CYS A 7 -30.49 -7.01 -12.61
CA CYS A 7 -30.97 -7.47 -11.31
C CYS A 7 -29.89 -7.24 -10.25
N HIS A 8 -30.32 -6.89 -9.04
CA HIS A 8 -29.43 -6.80 -7.90
C HIS A 8 -29.01 -8.20 -7.45
N HIS A 9 -27.71 -8.40 -7.17
CA HIS A 9 -27.16 -9.68 -6.72
C HIS A 9 -27.34 -9.91 -5.20
N PHE A 10 -28.46 -9.45 -4.63
CA PHE A 10 -28.80 -9.73 -3.23
C PHE A 10 -30.23 -10.25 -3.12
N LEU A 11 -30.40 -11.28 -2.27
CA LEU A 11 -31.69 -11.95 -2.04
C LEU A 11 -32.68 -11.03 -1.31
N SER A 12 -32.18 -10.22 -0.37
CA SER A 12 -32.92 -9.31 0.47
C SER A 12 -32.02 -8.19 0.98
N GLN A 13 -32.63 -7.14 1.52
CA GLN A 13 -31.94 -6.05 2.22
C GLN A 13 -32.41 -6.03 3.66
N ASP A 14 -31.47 -6.09 4.60
CA ASP A 14 -31.74 -5.79 6.00
C ASP A 14 -31.42 -4.32 6.27
N VAL A 15 -32.38 -3.63 6.90
CA VAL A 15 -32.24 -2.22 7.28
C VAL A 15 -32.35 -2.15 8.79
N PHE A 16 -31.31 -1.64 9.44
CA PHE A 16 -31.30 -1.35 10.86
C PHE A 16 -31.06 0.14 11.07
N LEU A 17 -31.54 0.66 12.20
CA LEU A 17 -31.31 2.04 12.61
C LEU A 17 -30.17 2.05 13.62
N SER A 18 -29.18 2.90 13.37
CA SER A 18 -28.19 3.22 14.38
C SER A 18 -28.80 4.19 15.39
N GLU A 19 -28.61 3.94 16.69
CA GLU A 19 -29.08 4.84 17.75
C GLU A 19 -28.44 6.23 17.63
N ASN A 20 -27.21 6.27 17.13
CA ASN A 20 -26.41 7.47 16.94
C ASN A 20 -26.00 7.64 15.48
N GLU A 21 -25.76 8.88 15.07
CA GLU A 21 -25.36 9.19 13.69
C GLU A 21 -24.05 8.47 13.32
N PRO A 22 -24.05 7.63 12.28
CA PRO A 22 -22.86 6.93 11.83
C PRO A 22 -21.93 7.89 11.08
N VAL A 23 -20.64 7.86 11.41
CA VAL A 23 -19.61 8.75 10.83
C VAL A 23 -18.62 8.01 9.93
N ALA A 24 -18.38 6.72 10.20
CA ALA A 24 -17.52 5.86 9.39
C ALA A 24 -17.89 4.39 9.65
N PHE A 25 -17.60 3.49 8.71
CA PHE A 25 -17.86 2.07 8.87
C PHE A 25 -16.88 1.20 8.08
N CYS A 26 -16.71 -0.04 8.51
CA CYS A 26 -15.99 -1.07 7.76
C CYS A 26 -16.56 -2.46 8.05
N GLY A 27 -16.36 -3.39 7.12
CA GLY A 27 -16.63 -4.81 7.36
C GLY A 27 -15.46 -5.49 8.06
N ALA A 28 -15.74 -6.42 8.96
CA ALA A 28 -14.75 -7.27 9.62
C ALA A 28 -15.34 -8.66 9.90
N GLN A 29 -14.86 -9.71 9.22
CA GLN A 29 -15.21 -11.12 9.53
C GLN A 29 -16.73 -11.39 9.68
N GLY A 30 -17.54 -10.94 8.73
CA GLY A 30 -19.02 -11.09 8.80
C GLY A 30 -19.69 -10.17 9.83
N LYS A 31 -18.97 -9.20 10.38
CA LYS A 31 -19.48 -8.13 11.23
C LYS A 31 -19.35 -6.80 10.50
N LEU A 32 -20.17 -5.84 10.90
CA LEU A 32 -20.13 -4.46 10.43
C LEU A 32 -19.80 -3.55 11.61
N LEU A 33 -18.68 -2.86 11.53
CA LEU A 33 -18.23 -1.92 12.56
C LEU A 33 -18.71 -0.54 12.14
N VAL A 34 -19.51 0.09 12.99
CA VAL A 34 -20.11 1.41 12.72
C VAL A 34 -19.63 2.38 13.79
N ALA A 35 -18.74 3.30 13.41
CA ALA A 35 -18.32 4.40 14.26
C ALA A 35 -19.40 5.48 14.28
N THR A 36 -19.64 6.06 15.46
CA THR A 36 -20.72 7.03 15.68
C THR A 36 -20.21 8.36 16.22
N THR A 37 -21.07 9.39 16.21
CA THR A 37 -20.79 10.70 16.82
C THR A 37 -20.60 10.66 18.35
N GLN A 38 -20.90 9.53 19.02
CA GLN A 38 -20.75 9.36 20.47
C GLN A 38 -19.39 8.77 20.90
N HIS A 39 -18.32 8.93 20.09
CA HIS A 39 -16.98 8.41 20.41
C HIS A 39 -17.01 6.88 20.68
N ALA A 40 -17.73 6.14 19.82
CA ALA A 40 -17.91 4.71 19.99
C ALA A 40 -18.10 4.00 18.65
N VAL A 41 -17.71 2.73 18.61
CA VAL A 41 -17.93 1.82 17.48
C VAL A 41 -18.88 0.71 17.90
N ASN A 42 -20.01 0.62 17.22
CA ASN A 42 -20.97 -0.46 17.37
C ASN A 42 -20.55 -1.64 16.49
N VAL A 43 -20.51 -2.83 17.06
CA VAL A 43 -20.19 -4.06 16.33
C VAL A 43 -21.51 -4.76 16.02
N HIS A 44 -21.91 -4.72 14.75
CA HIS A 44 -23.14 -5.33 14.26
C HIS A 44 -22.87 -6.71 13.66
N ASP A 45 -23.72 -7.67 13.97
CA ASP A 45 -23.67 -9.01 13.38
C ASP A 45 -24.50 -9.11 12.11
N LEU A 46 -23.85 -9.33 10.98
CA LEU A 46 -24.54 -9.43 9.68
C LEU A 46 -25.37 -10.71 9.56
N ASP A 47 -24.95 -11.80 10.22
CA ASP A 47 -25.71 -13.06 10.25
C ASP A 47 -27.01 -12.92 11.05
N SER A 48 -27.00 -12.01 12.03
CA SER A 48 -28.15 -11.68 12.89
C SER A 48 -28.85 -10.39 12.43
N ARG A 49 -28.95 -10.16 11.11
CA ARG A 49 -29.66 -9.02 10.49
C ARG A 49 -29.20 -7.63 10.97
N GLY A 50 -27.93 -7.51 11.33
CA GLY A 50 -27.35 -6.25 11.79
C GLY A 50 -27.64 -5.91 13.26
N ASN A 51 -28.00 -6.88 14.10
CA ASN A 51 -28.12 -6.65 15.55
C ASN A 51 -26.77 -6.23 16.16
N VAL A 52 -26.81 -5.28 17.09
CA VAL A 52 -25.62 -4.86 17.84
C VAL A 52 -25.23 -5.96 18.82
N LEU A 53 -23.99 -6.45 18.72
CA LEU A 53 -23.41 -7.42 19.66
C LEU A 53 -22.90 -6.70 20.91
N HIS A 54 -22.03 -5.72 20.70
CA HIS A 54 -21.41 -4.90 21.73
C HIS A 54 -20.89 -3.61 21.11
N THR A 55 -20.42 -2.70 21.96
CA THR A 55 -19.86 -1.41 21.57
C THR A 55 -18.54 -1.22 22.31
N PHE A 56 -17.56 -0.66 21.61
CA PHE A 56 -16.30 -0.24 22.25
C PHE A 56 -16.05 1.26 22.07
N PRO A 57 -15.41 1.92 23.05
CA PRO A 57 -15.18 3.36 23.00
C PRO A 57 -14.01 3.71 22.06
N THR A 58 -14.11 4.86 21.42
CA THR A 58 -13.00 5.56 20.75
C THR A 58 -12.59 6.78 21.55
N VAL A 59 -11.39 7.31 21.32
CA VAL A 59 -10.91 8.48 22.04
C VAL A 59 -11.48 9.78 21.45
N ASP A 60 -11.48 9.90 20.12
CA ASP A 60 -12.02 11.04 19.38
C ASP A 60 -13.03 10.56 18.30
N ILE A 61 -13.62 11.50 17.54
CA ILE A 61 -14.57 11.18 16.47
C ILE A 61 -13.83 10.55 15.29
N VAL A 62 -14.27 9.37 14.88
CA VAL A 62 -13.67 8.62 13.79
C VAL A 62 -13.98 9.27 12.44
N LYS A 63 -12.93 9.61 11.69
CA LYS A 63 -12.99 10.05 10.28
C LYS A 63 -12.93 8.87 9.32
N GLN A 64 -12.10 7.88 9.60
CA GLN A 64 -11.91 6.68 8.79
C GLN A 64 -11.68 5.48 9.71
N ILE A 65 -12.25 4.33 9.37
CA ILE A 65 -12.06 3.05 10.08
C ILE A 65 -11.73 1.96 9.06
N ILE A 66 -10.74 1.12 9.36
CA ILE A 66 -10.37 -0.03 8.56
C ILE A 66 -10.11 -1.23 9.47
N PHE A 67 -10.33 -2.43 8.95
CA PHE A 67 -10.05 -3.68 9.64
C PHE A 67 -8.97 -4.45 8.88
N CYS A 68 -7.96 -4.94 9.61
CA CYS A 68 -6.92 -5.80 9.07
C CYS A 68 -7.14 -7.24 9.51
N GLU A 69 -7.30 -8.14 8.54
CA GLU A 69 -7.62 -9.54 8.83
C GLU A 69 -6.44 -10.31 9.43
N SER A 70 -5.24 -10.24 8.83
CA SER A 70 -4.07 -10.97 9.33
C SER A 70 -3.58 -10.49 10.69
N GLY A 71 -3.64 -9.18 10.95
CA GLY A 71 -3.27 -8.58 12.23
C GLY A 71 -4.37 -8.60 13.28
N ASN A 72 -5.61 -8.93 12.88
CA ASN A 72 -6.84 -8.83 13.66
C ASN A 72 -6.92 -7.56 14.51
N TYR A 73 -6.78 -6.41 13.86
CA TYR A 73 -6.86 -5.10 14.49
C TYR A 73 -7.78 -4.16 13.70
N VAL A 74 -8.30 -3.17 14.41
CA VAL A 74 -9.09 -2.08 13.82
C VAL A 74 -8.28 -0.80 13.91
N ALA A 75 -7.96 -0.18 12.78
CA ALA A 75 -7.26 1.09 12.75
C ALA A 75 -8.23 2.23 12.40
N THR A 76 -8.09 3.35 13.08
CA THR A 76 -8.91 4.55 12.89
C THR A 76 -8.04 5.76 12.62
N ILE A 77 -8.57 6.71 11.85
CA ILE A 77 -8.17 8.11 11.91
C ILE A 77 -9.22 8.83 12.73
N GLU A 78 -8.80 9.53 13.78
CA GLU A 78 -9.71 10.25 14.65
C GLU A 78 -9.40 11.75 14.68
N ASN A 79 -10.46 12.57 14.62
CA ASN A 79 -10.39 14.01 14.57
C ASN A 79 -10.44 14.60 15.99
N LYS A 80 -9.33 15.18 16.44
CA LYS A 80 -9.30 15.96 17.67
C LYS A 80 -9.51 17.44 17.34
N ALA A 81 -10.54 18.03 17.93
CA ALA A 81 -10.74 19.47 17.86
C ALA A 81 -9.65 20.18 18.69
N SER A 82 -8.84 21.02 18.04
CA SER A 82 -7.87 21.87 18.75
C SER A 82 -8.54 23.16 19.23
N TRP A 83 -7.98 23.76 20.28
CA TRP A 83 -8.42 25.07 20.81
C TRP A 83 -8.44 26.15 19.72
N HIS A 84 -7.54 26.08 18.74
CA HIS A 84 -7.39 27.06 17.67
C HIS A 84 -8.17 26.73 16.39
N ARG A 85 -9.25 25.92 16.51
CA ARG A 85 -10.14 25.51 15.40
C ARG A 85 -9.46 24.74 14.26
N SER A 86 -8.21 24.28 14.41
CA SER A 86 -7.68 23.28 13.47
C SER A 86 -8.10 21.90 13.91
N ILE A 87 -8.28 21.02 12.93
CA ILE A 87 -8.49 19.60 13.19
C ILE A 87 -7.11 18.94 13.13
N VAL A 88 -6.71 18.29 14.22
CA VAL A 88 -5.53 17.42 14.25
C VAL A 88 -6.03 16.00 14.18
N THR A 89 -5.40 15.18 13.34
CA THR A 89 -5.75 13.77 13.19
C THR A 89 -4.76 12.87 13.90
N TYR A 90 -5.27 11.84 14.56
CA TYR A 90 -4.49 10.80 15.20
C TYR A 90 -4.82 9.45 14.58
N VAL A 91 -3.81 8.60 14.39
CA VAL A 91 -4.01 7.21 13.98
C VAL A 91 -3.96 6.32 15.21
N ARG A 92 -5.04 5.59 15.46
CA ARG A 92 -5.20 4.73 16.63
C ARG A 92 -5.56 3.33 16.20
N ILE A 93 -4.94 2.33 16.81
CA ILE A 93 -5.18 0.93 16.52
C ILE A 93 -5.77 0.26 17.75
N TYR A 94 -6.94 -0.35 17.58
CA TYR A 94 -7.68 -1.07 18.60
C TYR A 94 -7.49 -2.57 18.42
N PHE A 95 -7.06 -3.22 19.49
CA PHE A 95 -6.91 -4.67 19.59
C PHE A 95 -8.01 -5.25 20.46
N LYS A 96 -8.36 -6.52 20.21
CA LYS A 96 -9.42 -7.23 20.95
C LYS A 96 -10.76 -6.49 20.90
N TRP A 97 -11.03 -5.86 19.75
CA TRP A 97 -12.25 -5.11 19.46
C TRP A 97 -13.52 -5.98 19.51
N TRP A 98 -13.38 -7.31 19.47
CA TRP A 98 -14.47 -8.28 19.55
C TRP A 98 -14.92 -8.60 20.98
N ILE A 99 -14.23 -8.09 22.01
CA ILE A 99 -14.61 -8.32 23.41
C ILE A 99 -15.59 -7.25 23.85
N ASP A 100 -16.64 -7.65 24.57
CA ASP A 100 -17.50 -6.69 25.28
C ASP A 100 -16.70 -6.01 26.42
N VAL A 101 -16.53 -4.70 26.29
CA VAL A 101 -15.71 -3.87 27.19
C VAL A 101 -16.57 -3.30 28.33
N SER A 102 -17.81 -3.73 28.50
CA SER A 102 -18.75 -3.22 29.51
C SER A 102 -18.11 -3.13 30.92
N GLY A 103 -17.84 -1.89 31.35
CA GLY A 103 -17.25 -1.58 32.66
C GLY A 103 -15.72 -1.69 32.78
N GLN A 104 -14.99 -1.98 31.69
CA GLN A 104 -13.52 -2.02 31.71
C GLN A 104 -12.89 -0.70 31.21
N PRO A 105 -11.82 -0.19 31.84
CA PRO A 105 -11.13 0.99 31.35
C PRO A 105 -10.37 0.69 30.04
N LEU A 106 -10.41 1.64 29.10
CA LEU A 106 -9.59 1.57 27.89
C LEU A 106 -8.11 1.69 28.27
N LYS A 107 -7.31 0.67 27.93
CA LYS A 107 -5.85 0.74 28.05
C LYS A 107 -5.28 1.47 26.84
N VAL A 108 -4.56 2.56 27.09
CA VAL A 108 -3.96 3.39 26.04
C VAL A 108 -2.44 3.33 26.12
N ARG A 109 -1.77 3.21 24.98
CA ARG A 109 -0.32 3.41 24.87
C ARG A 109 0.07 4.04 23.53
N ILE A 110 1.30 4.52 23.44
CA ILE A 110 1.91 4.97 22.19
C ILE A 110 2.74 3.81 21.61
N ALA A 111 2.73 3.64 20.30
CA ALA A 111 3.54 2.64 19.61
C ALA A 111 5.03 2.80 19.95
N GLY A 112 5.75 1.68 20.07
CA GLY A 112 7.14 1.65 20.55
C GLY A 112 7.31 1.77 22.07
N SER A 113 6.26 2.15 22.81
CA SER A 113 6.29 2.12 24.28
C SER A 113 5.82 0.76 24.80
N ALA A 114 6.61 0.18 25.70
CA ALA A 114 6.24 -1.03 26.41
C ALA A 114 5.04 -0.77 27.35
N PRO A 115 4.09 -1.70 27.43
CA PRO A 115 2.94 -1.53 28.32
C PRO A 115 3.38 -1.57 29.79
N ILE A 116 2.82 -0.68 30.62
CA ILE A 116 3.08 -0.63 32.06
C ILE A 116 2.67 -1.96 32.68
N SER A 117 3.56 -2.55 33.49
CA SER A 117 3.34 -3.85 34.09
C SER A 117 2.16 -3.81 35.09
N CYS A 118 1.01 -4.38 34.72
CA CYS A 118 -0.10 -4.68 35.64
C CYS A 118 -0.04 -6.15 36.09
N ASP A 119 -0.80 -6.55 37.11
CA ASP A 119 -0.73 -7.91 37.65
C ASP A 119 -1.12 -9.00 36.63
N SER A 120 -0.42 -10.12 36.73
CA SER A 120 -0.23 -11.19 35.74
C SER A 120 -1.49 -11.88 35.17
N GLN A 121 -2.70 -11.64 35.70
CA GLN A 121 -3.89 -12.44 35.36
C GLN A 121 -4.85 -11.81 34.35
N SER A 122 -4.76 -10.50 34.03
CA SER A 122 -5.76 -9.82 33.18
C SER A 122 -5.28 -9.39 31.79
N TRP A 123 -3.98 -9.44 31.50
CA TRP A 123 -3.38 -8.88 30.28
C TRP A 123 -3.99 -9.36 28.97
N ASN A 124 -4.29 -10.65 28.88
CA ASN A 124 -4.81 -11.24 27.64
C ASN A 124 -6.28 -10.89 27.39
N LYS A 125 -6.99 -10.27 28.35
CA LYS A 125 -8.42 -10.01 28.26
C LYS A 125 -8.83 -8.55 28.08
N LEU A 126 -7.89 -7.60 28.21
CA LEU A 126 -8.21 -6.18 28.18
C LEU A 126 -8.17 -5.61 26.76
N PHE A 127 -9.19 -4.82 26.43
CA PHE A 127 -9.26 -3.96 25.25
C PHE A 127 -8.15 -2.90 25.30
N GLU A 128 -7.38 -2.80 24.22
CA GLU A 128 -6.19 -1.94 24.14
C GLU A 128 -6.24 -1.06 22.89
N MET A 129 -5.82 0.19 23.05
CA MET A 129 -5.58 1.14 21.99
C MET A 129 -4.10 1.54 21.94
N VAL A 130 -3.53 1.51 20.74
CA VAL A 130 -2.17 1.93 20.43
C VAL A 130 -2.23 3.13 19.50
N GLU A 131 -1.72 4.27 19.94
CA GLU A 131 -1.61 5.48 19.13
C GLU A 131 -0.27 5.50 18.38
N LEU A 132 -0.29 5.79 17.08
CA LEU A 132 0.94 5.96 16.30
C LEU A 132 1.54 7.35 16.54
N PRO A 133 2.85 7.46 16.82
CA PRO A 133 3.54 8.73 16.96
C PRO A 133 3.77 9.35 15.58
N LEU A 134 2.85 10.19 15.12
CA LEU A 134 2.94 10.88 13.83
C LEU A 134 3.42 12.32 13.99
N GLU A 135 4.33 12.76 13.11
CA GLU A 135 4.80 14.16 13.07
C GLU A 135 3.83 15.09 12.32
N LYS A 136 3.01 14.53 11.44
CA LYS A 136 2.09 15.24 10.54
C LYS A 136 0.68 14.69 10.66
N THR A 137 -0.29 15.46 10.18
CA THR A 137 -1.69 15.02 10.16
C THR A 137 -1.91 13.91 9.12
N ALA A 138 -2.51 12.80 9.56
CA ALA A 138 -2.94 11.72 8.70
C ALA A 138 -4.15 12.14 7.85
N LEU A 139 -4.08 11.90 6.54
CA LEU A 139 -5.17 12.15 5.60
C LEU A 139 -6.05 10.91 5.39
N CYS A 140 -5.43 9.75 5.11
CA CYS A 140 -6.06 8.45 4.96
C CYS A 140 -5.12 7.32 5.45
N ILE A 141 -5.69 6.14 5.72
CA ILE A 141 -4.99 4.91 6.11
C ILE A 141 -5.44 3.73 5.26
N ALA A 142 -4.55 2.73 5.10
CA ALA A 142 -4.84 1.46 4.45
C ALA A 142 -4.02 0.33 5.10
N CYS A 143 -4.57 -0.89 5.18
CA CYS A 143 -3.87 -2.03 5.75
C CYS A 143 -3.71 -3.16 4.74
N CYS A 144 -2.61 -3.90 4.83
CA CYS A 144 -2.38 -5.10 4.03
C CYS A 144 -2.90 -6.32 4.78
N ASN A 145 -3.92 -6.99 4.23
CA ASN A 145 -4.52 -8.18 4.84
C ASN A 145 -3.63 -9.42 4.81
N GLN A 146 -2.48 -9.39 4.12
CA GLN A 146 -1.50 -10.48 4.17
C GLN A 146 -0.42 -10.20 5.21
N THR A 147 0.19 -9.02 5.16
CA THR A 147 1.39 -8.72 5.96
C THR A 147 1.11 -7.96 7.24
N SER A 148 -0.16 -7.58 7.49
CA SER A 148 -0.59 -6.77 8.65
C SER A 148 0.07 -5.38 8.73
N ALA A 149 0.71 -4.95 7.64
CA ALA A 149 1.27 -3.61 7.53
C ALA A 149 0.16 -2.56 7.46
N LEU A 150 0.39 -1.43 8.11
CA LEU A 150 -0.48 -0.27 8.11
C LEU A 150 0.23 0.89 7.41
N ALA A 151 -0.33 1.35 6.29
CA ALA A 151 0.15 2.50 5.57
C ALA A 151 -0.68 3.74 5.95
N VAL A 152 0.00 4.85 6.23
CA VAL A 152 -0.58 6.12 6.66
C VAL A 152 -0.13 7.21 5.69
N SER A 153 -1.08 7.91 5.07
CA SER A 153 -0.74 9.04 4.21
C SER A 153 -0.63 10.33 5.03
N LEU A 154 0.49 11.03 4.89
CA LEU A 154 0.82 12.30 5.54
C LEU A 154 0.98 13.42 4.50
N GLY A 155 0.04 13.50 3.54
CA GLY A 155 0.12 14.38 2.38
C GLY A 155 0.77 13.69 1.18
N ALA A 156 1.96 14.13 0.80
CA ALA A 156 2.76 13.52 -0.27
C ALA A 156 3.71 12.41 0.22
N ILE A 157 3.65 12.08 1.51
CA ILE A 157 4.45 11.02 2.12
C ILE A 157 3.50 9.91 2.57
N ILE A 158 3.86 8.66 2.28
CA ILE A 158 3.18 7.46 2.79
C ILE A 158 4.15 6.81 3.77
N SER A 159 3.79 6.80 5.05
CA SER A 159 4.54 6.12 6.11
C SER A 159 3.97 4.74 6.34
N VAL A 160 4.79 3.69 6.27
CA VAL A 160 4.37 2.31 6.53
C VAL A 160 4.84 1.88 7.91
N PHE A 161 3.92 1.31 8.68
CA PHE A 161 4.14 0.74 9.99
C PHE A 161 3.91 -0.76 9.94
N CYS A 162 4.82 -1.54 10.49
CA CYS A 162 4.75 -2.99 10.55
C CYS A 162 4.17 -3.41 11.88
N HIS A 163 3.13 -4.25 11.84
CA HIS A 163 2.66 -4.94 13.03
C HIS A 163 3.73 -5.92 13.51
N SER A 164 4.03 -5.86 14.81
CA SER A 164 5.01 -6.74 15.45
C SER A 164 4.46 -7.28 16.76
N LYS A 165 4.82 -8.52 17.11
CA LYS A 165 4.59 -9.08 18.45
C LYS A 165 5.90 -8.98 19.23
N LYS A 166 5.90 -8.20 20.31
CA LYS A 166 7.06 -7.96 21.17
C LYS A 166 6.88 -8.65 22.52
N ILE A 167 7.98 -8.90 23.22
CA ILE A 167 7.97 -9.49 24.55
C ILE A 167 8.28 -8.40 25.57
N HIS A 168 7.46 -8.30 26.61
CA HIS A 168 7.73 -7.39 27.72
C HIS A 168 8.83 -7.97 28.63
N GLU A 169 9.95 -7.26 28.76
CA GLU A 169 11.17 -7.69 29.48
C GLU A 169 10.89 -8.19 30.92
N GLY A 170 10.01 -7.52 31.66
CA GLY A 170 9.74 -7.85 33.05
C GLY A 170 8.75 -9.01 33.26
N SER A 171 7.72 -9.12 32.42
CA SER A 171 6.62 -10.08 32.59
C SER A 171 6.73 -11.29 31.66
N LYS A 172 7.61 -11.23 30.66
CA LYS A 172 7.76 -12.21 29.57
C LYS A 172 6.48 -12.45 28.76
N GLN A 173 5.51 -11.54 28.86
CA GLN A 173 4.27 -11.62 28.11
C GLN A 173 4.43 -10.96 26.75
N THR A 174 3.78 -11.52 25.73
CA THR A 174 3.74 -10.95 24.40
C THR A 174 2.71 -9.82 24.33
N PHE A 175 3.00 -8.79 23.55
CA PHE A 175 2.07 -7.71 23.24
C PHE A 175 2.22 -7.30 21.77
N HIS A 176 1.14 -6.76 21.20
CA HIS A 176 1.15 -6.26 19.82
C HIS A 176 1.66 -4.84 19.79
N ASP A 177 2.50 -4.50 18.82
CA ASP A 177 3.05 -3.18 18.59
C ASP A 177 3.17 -2.85 17.11
N PHE A 178 3.50 -1.58 16.82
CA PHE A 178 3.77 -1.10 15.49
C PHE A 178 5.12 -0.41 15.44
N ASP A 179 5.95 -0.82 14.48
CA ASP A 179 7.24 -0.23 14.23
C ASP A 179 7.19 0.53 12.90
N HIS A 180 7.67 1.78 12.89
CA HIS A 180 7.83 2.54 11.65
C HIS A 180 8.88 1.87 10.78
N PHE A 181 8.57 1.68 9.50
CA PHE A 181 9.40 0.91 8.59
C PHE A 181 10.01 1.76 7.48
N VAL A 182 9.17 2.52 6.78
CA VAL A 182 9.60 3.29 5.61
C VAL A 182 8.68 4.47 5.38
N ASP A 183 9.27 5.55 4.87
CA ASP A 183 8.56 6.68 4.28
C ASP A 183 8.75 6.68 2.78
N ILE A 184 7.64 6.80 2.06
CA ILE A 184 7.61 6.81 0.60
C ILE A 184 7.08 8.17 0.17
N SER A 185 7.94 9.00 -0.44
CA SER A 185 7.55 10.29 -1.00
C SER A 185 7.03 10.08 -2.42
N VAL A 186 5.83 10.57 -2.71
CA VAL A 186 5.15 10.46 -4.00
C VAL A 186 4.86 11.85 -4.57
N PRO A 187 4.68 12.00 -5.90
CA PRO A 187 4.49 13.31 -6.52
C PRO A 187 3.09 13.92 -6.31
N ILE A 188 2.18 13.19 -5.65
CA ILE A 188 0.78 13.58 -5.46
C ILE A 188 0.42 13.70 -3.98
N ILE A 189 -0.53 14.58 -3.65
CA ILE A 189 -1.14 14.59 -2.32
C ILE A 189 -2.15 13.45 -2.24
N VAL A 190 -1.83 12.44 -1.42
CA VAL A 190 -2.59 11.21 -1.30
C VAL A 190 -3.88 11.47 -0.50
N GLN A 191 -5.03 11.24 -1.14
CA GLN A 191 -6.36 11.33 -0.54
C GLN A 191 -6.99 9.95 -0.32
N GLU A 192 -6.66 8.98 -1.18
CA GLU A 192 -7.04 7.57 -1.04
C GLU A 192 -5.79 6.69 -1.26
N LEU A 193 -5.71 5.58 -0.51
CA LEU A 193 -4.55 4.70 -0.45
C LEU A 193 -5.03 3.25 -0.40
N SER A 194 -4.30 2.37 -1.08
CA SER A 194 -4.46 0.92 -0.98
C SER A 194 -3.08 0.27 -1.00
N ILE A 195 -2.88 -0.74 -0.16
CA ILE A 195 -1.63 -1.50 -0.04
C ILE A 195 -1.92 -3.00 -0.16
N CYS A 196 -1.09 -3.69 -0.93
CA CYS A 196 -1.11 -5.15 -1.03
C CYS A 196 0.32 -5.66 -1.17
N GLU A 197 0.85 -6.31 -0.13
CA GLU A 197 2.25 -6.71 -0.07
C GLU A 197 3.18 -5.51 -0.35
N ASN A 198 4.01 -5.61 -1.38
CA ASN A 198 4.90 -4.53 -1.84
C ASN A 198 4.28 -3.61 -2.90
N TYR A 199 3.00 -3.81 -3.26
CA TYR A 199 2.27 -2.95 -4.19
C TYR A 199 1.52 -1.85 -3.45
N PHE A 200 1.62 -0.65 -4.00
CA PHE A 200 0.94 0.53 -3.51
C PHE A 200 0.14 1.15 -4.64
N SER A 201 -1.05 1.61 -4.29
CA SER A 201 -1.87 2.44 -5.13
C SER A 201 -2.29 3.65 -4.32
N CYS A 202 -1.98 4.85 -4.81
CA CYS A 202 -2.38 6.09 -4.18
C CYS A 202 -3.06 7.01 -5.20
N MET A 203 -3.99 7.81 -4.71
CA MET A 203 -4.83 8.65 -5.55
C MET A 203 -5.04 10.01 -4.91
N SER A 204 -4.93 11.05 -5.73
CA SER A 204 -5.32 12.42 -5.41
C SER A 204 -6.66 12.73 -6.07
N GLY A 205 -7.12 13.98 -5.98
CA GLY A 205 -8.34 14.40 -6.68
C GLY A 205 -8.28 14.26 -8.20
N LYS A 206 -7.08 14.21 -8.82
CA LYS A 206 -6.89 14.24 -10.28
C LYS A 206 -5.86 13.26 -10.84
N ALA A 207 -5.11 12.55 -10.00
CA ALA A 207 -4.09 11.63 -10.46
C ALA A 207 -4.08 10.35 -9.63
N VAL A 208 -3.77 9.24 -10.28
CA VAL A 208 -3.54 7.91 -9.70
C VAL A 208 -2.10 7.51 -9.95
N HIS A 209 -1.45 6.99 -8.92
CA HIS A 209 -0.10 6.44 -9.00
C HIS A 209 -0.08 5.05 -8.37
N VAL A 210 0.30 4.06 -9.16
CA VAL A 210 0.51 2.68 -8.76
C VAL A 210 1.99 2.38 -8.92
N PHE A 211 2.60 1.86 -7.87
CA PHE A 211 4.01 1.49 -7.87
C PHE A 211 4.22 0.27 -6.98
N LYS A 212 5.31 -0.46 -7.22
CA LYS A 212 5.77 -1.54 -6.35
C LYS A 212 7.12 -1.18 -5.75
N ILE A 213 7.37 -1.63 -4.53
CA ILE A 213 8.69 -1.51 -3.90
C ILE A 213 9.48 -2.79 -4.17
N GLU A 214 10.69 -2.63 -4.69
CA GLU A 214 11.63 -3.72 -4.96
C GLU A 214 12.90 -3.52 -4.14
N CYS A 215 13.55 -4.63 -3.80
CA CYS A 215 14.85 -4.66 -3.16
C CYS A 215 15.73 -5.56 -4.02
N GLU A 216 16.80 -5.01 -4.55
CA GLU A 216 17.77 -5.78 -5.33
C GLU A 216 18.59 -6.64 -4.37
N LYS A 217 18.62 -7.95 -4.58
CA LYS A 217 19.55 -8.82 -3.86
C LYS A 217 20.89 -8.72 -4.58
N GLU A 218 21.97 -8.37 -3.86
CA GLU A 218 23.31 -8.54 -4.42
C GLU A 218 23.48 -10.02 -4.81
N ASP A 219 23.59 -10.28 -6.10
CA ASP A 219 24.04 -11.57 -6.59
C ASP A 219 25.46 -11.78 -6.05
N THR A 220 25.60 -12.76 -5.16
CA THR A 220 26.90 -13.20 -4.65
C THR A 220 27.63 -13.96 -5.75
N SER A 221 28.19 -13.22 -6.71
CA SER A 221 29.23 -13.70 -7.62
C SER A 221 30.49 -12.85 -7.46
N GLU A 222 31.38 -13.37 -6.61
CA GLU A 222 32.84 -13.24 -6.58
C GLU A 222 33.48 -11.84 -6.65
N ASN A 223 34.02 -11.43 -5.48
CA ASN A 223 35.13 -10.49 -5.32
C ASN A 223 36.24 -10.70 -6.36
N GLN A 224 36.52 -9.69 -7.21
CA GLN A 224 37.89 -9.44 -7.69
C GLN A 224 38.17 -7.92 -7.73
N ASN A 225 39.16 -7.53 -6.94
CA ASN A 225 39.77 -6.19 -6.94
C ASN A 225 40.21 -5.80 -8.35
N CYS A 226 39.95 -4.56 -8.75
CA CYS A 226 40.76 -3.87 -9.74
C CYS A 226 41.18 -2.52 -9.18
N GLU A 227 42.41 -2.48 -8.67
CA GLU A 227 43.12 -1.25 -8.33
C GLU A 227 43.26 -0.38 -9.58
N ALA A 228 43.03 0.92 -9.40
CA ALA A 228 43.10 1.94 -10.43
C ALA A 228 44.51 2.03 -11.05
N ALA A 229 44.57 2.00 -12.39
CA ALA A 229 45.73 2.46 -13.14
C ALA A 229 45.44 3.88 -13.64
N THR A 230 46.11 4.85 -13.03
CA THR A 230 46.20 6.24 -13.45
C THR A 230 47.03 6.44 -14.72
N ASN A 231 46.67 7.50 -15.46
CA ASN A 231 47.45 8.31 -16.40
C ASN A 231 47.47 7.89 -17.88
N ILE A 232 46.74 8.67 -18.71
CA ILE A 232 47.30 9.27 -19.94
C ILE A 232 46.74 10.70 -20.07
N GLU A 233 47.65 11.67 -20.05
CA GLU A 233 47.41 13.07 -20.41
C GLU A 233 47.18 13.21 -21.92
N GLY A 234 46.19 14.01 -22.31
CA GLY A 234 45.94 14.43 -23.68
C GLY A 234 45.12 15.71 -23.68
N ASN A 235 45.79 16.85 -23.90
CA ASN A 235 45.19 18.17 -24.07
C ASN A 235 44.43 18.26 -25.41
N ASP A 236 43.13 18.53 -25.36
CA ASP A 236 42.40 19.24 -26.42
C ASP A 236 41.29 20.10 -25.78
N PRO A 237 41.13 21.39 -26.12
CA PRO A 237 40.14 22.26 -25.51
C PRO A 237 38.84 22.23 -26.33
N ASP A 238 38.13 21.12 -26.32
CA ASP A 238 36.80 21.04 -26.94
C ASP A 238 35.72 20.88 -25.87
N LEU A 239 34.90 21.94 -25.77
CA LEU A 239 33.51 21.99 -25.29
C LEU A 239 33.05 20.81 -24.43
N TYR A 240 33.36 20.85 -23.13
CA TYR A 240 32.60 20.11 -22.13
C TYR A 240 31.19 20.71 -22.05
N ASP A 241 30.22 20.12 -22.75
CA ASP A 241 28.81 20.36 -22.47
C ASP A 241 28.46 19.55 -21.22
N GLU A 242 28.28 20.25 -20.09
CA GLU A 242 27.92 19.66 -18.80
C GLU A 242 26.59 18.86 -18.85
N ASN A 243 25.82 18.99 -19.92
CA ASN A 243 24.52 18.33 -20.10
C ASN A 243 24.58 16.99 -20.83
N PHE A 244 25.75 16.38 -20.99
CA PHE A 244 25.88 15.06 -21.61
C PHE A 244 26.66 14.08 -20.74
N ILE A 245 26.17 12.83 -20.69
CA ILE A 245 26.89 11.69 -20.14
C ILE A 245 27.53 10.95 -21.32
N GLU A 246 28.86 10.83 -21.31
CA GLU A 246 29.61 10.06 -22.31
C GLU A 246 29.70 8.60 -21.87
N TRP A 247 29.19 7.69 -22.69
CA TRP A 247 29.42 6.25 -22.54
C TRP A 247 30.42 5.79 -23.59
N ARG A 248 31.57 5.30 -23.14
CA ARG A 248 32.67 4.85 -23.99
C ARG A 248 32.74 3.34 -24.01
N PHE A 249 32.52 2.75 -25.19
CA PHE A 249 32.68 1.31 -25.40
C PHE A 249 34.07 1.04 -25.96
N GLU A 250 34.95 0.48 -25.14
CA GLU A 250 36.33 0.18 -25.54
C GLU A 250 36.43 -1.13 -26.33
N SER A 251 37.42 -1.20 -27.20
CA SER A 251 37.86 -2.46 -27.81
C SER A 251 38.71 -3.26 -26.81
N CYS A 252 38.13 -3.71 -25.70
CA CYS A 252 38.85 -4.52 -24.73
C CYS A 252 38.87 -5.99 -25.18
N THR A 253 40.06 -6.51 -25.49
CA THR A 253 40.31 -7.93 -25.83
C THR A 253 40.48 -8.82 -24.60
N LEU A 254 40.20 -8.30 -23.39
CA LEU A 254 40.36 -9.00 -22.11
C LEU A 254 39.18 -8.69 -21.19
N MET A 255 38.03 -9.36 -21.37
CA MET A 255 36.97 -9.43 -20.35
C MET A 255 36.33 -10.82 -20.29
N SER A 256 35.92 -11.18 -19.07
CA SER A 256 35.35 -12.46 -18.65
C SER A 256 33.98 -12.74 -19.28
N SER A 257 33.58 -14.01 -19.22
CA SER A 257 32.71 -14.67 -20.20
C SER A 257 31.21 -14.37 -20.18
N ARG A 258 30.71 -13.33 -19.51
CA ARG A 258 29.25 -13.07 -19.40
C ARG A 258 28.68 -11.94 -20.27
N ASP A 259 29.51 -11.03 -20.79
CA ASP A 259 29.03 -9.93 -21.67
C ASP A 259 29.22 -10.18 -23.18
N LYS A 260 29.60 -11.39 -23.58
CA LYS A 260 29.94 -11.71 -24.98
C LYS A 260 28.78 -11.51 -25.97
N ASN A 261 27.53 -11.62 -25.52
CA ASN A 261 26.40 -11.73 -26.45
C ASN A 261 26.06 -10.41 -27.16
N TRP A 262 26.16 -9.28 -26.46
CA TRP A 262 25.91 -7.96 -27.05
C TRP A 262 27.14 -7.43 -27.79
N ASP A 263 28.34 -7.67 -27.26
CA ASP A 263 29.59 -7.27 -27.91
C ASP A 263 29.81 -7.96 -29.26
N ASP A 264 29.59 -9.28 -29.34
CA ASP A 264 29.70 -10.02 -30.59
C ASP A 264 28.61 -9.57 -31.58
N HIS A 265 27.41 -9.24 -31.09
CA HIS A 265 26.33 -8.71 -31.92
C HIS A 265 26.68 -7.35 -32.52
N ILE A 266 27.21 -6.42 -31.72
CA ILE A 266 27.59 -5.07 -32.16
C ILE A 266 28.81 -5.14 -33.11
N ARG A 267 29.80 -5.97 -32.80
CA ARG A 267 30.98 -6.22 -33.67
C ARG A 267 30.61 -6.87 -35.00
N SER A 268 29.53 -7.66 -35.05
CA SER A 268 29.04 -8.23 -36.32
C SER A 268 28.37 -7.19 -37.23
N LYS A 269 27.95 -6.05 -36.67
CA LYS A 269 27.21 -5.00 -37.37
C LYS A 269 28.06 -3.77 -37.70
N LEU A 270 29.11 -3.50 -36.92
CA LEU A 270 29.95 -2.31 -37.05
C LEU A 270 31.35 -2.64 -37.54
N HIS A 271 31.93 -1.72 -38.31
CA HIS A 271 33.29 -1.88 -38.83
C HIS A 271 34.31 -1.80 -37.67
N PRO A 272 35.42 -2.55 -37.68
CA PRO A 272 36.41 -2.55 -36.58
C PRO A 272 37.01 -1.18 -36.24
N LYS A 273 37.02 -0.24 -37.20
CA LYS A 273 37.45 1.16 -37.00
C LYS A 273 36.43 2.04 -36.28
N SER A 274 35.21 1.55 -36.04
CA SER A 274 34.16 2.28 -35.33
C SER A 274 34.35 2.25 -33.81
N PHE A 275 35.36 1.54 -33.31
CA PHE A 275 35.68 1.45 -31.88
C PHE A 275 36.88 2.35 -31.53
N PRO A 276 36.86 3.09 -30.40
CA PRO A 276 35.78 3.10 -29.40
C PRO A 276 34.52 3.81 -29.91
N ILE A 277 33.36 3.30 -29.51
CA ILE A 277 32.08 3.96 -29.78
C ILE A 277 31.80 4.85 -28.57
N ASN A 278 31.65 6.15 -28.81
CA ASN A 278 31.24 7.09 -27.79
C ASN A 278 29.77 7.46 -28.05
N VAL A 279 28.88 7.02 -27.18
CA VAL A 279 27.47 7.41 -27.23
C VAL A 279 27.27 8.55 -26.25
N HIS A 280 26.79 9.68 -26.77
CA HIS A 280 26.49 10.86 -25.98
C HIS A 280 24.99 10.82 -25.69
N PHE A 281 24.62 10.68 -24.43
CA PHE A 281 23.25 10.84 -23.99
C PHE A 281 23.11 12.17 -23.29
N HIS A 282 22.02 12.89 -23.54
CA HIS A 282 21.67 14.02 -22.69
C HIS A 282 21.59 13.53 -21.24
N ALA A 283 22.24 14.24 -20.33
CA ALA A 283 22.00 14.09 -18.91
C ALA A 283 20.49 14.22 -18.69
N ILE A 284 19.91 13.29 -17.96
CA ILE A 284 18.54 13.46 -17.48
C ILE A 284 18.63 14.54 -16.42
N ASP A 285 18.46 15.80 -16.82
CA ASP A 285 18.26 16.89 -15.87
C ASP A 285 17.10 16.48 -14.98
N LYS A 286 17.40 16.20 -13.71
CA LYS A 286 16.40 15.94 -12.66
C LYS A 286 15.60 17.21 -12.32
N GLU A 287 15.81 18.31 -13.03
CA GLU A 287 15.23 19.60 -12.72
C GLU A 287 14.05 19.96 -13.65
N ASN A 288 12.88 20.11 -13.02
CA ASN A 288 11.92 21.17 -13.28
C ASN A 288 10.89 21.08 -14.42
N GLU A 289 10.46 19.89 -14.83
CA GLU A 289 9.08 19.74 -15.35
C GLU A 289 8.19 19.14 -14.26
N LYS A 290 7.67 20.01 -13.37
CA LYS A 290 6.49 19.65 -12.59
C LYS A 290 5.34 19.47 -13.58
N PHE A 291 4.58 18.38 -13.47
CA PHE A 291 3.39 18.17 -14.30
C PHE A 291 2.50 19.40 -14.25
N SER A 292 2.22 19.97 -15.42
CA SER A 292 1.19 20.99 -15.53
C SER A 292 -0.14 20.31 -15.21
N SER A 293 -0.97 20.93 -14.37
CA SER A 293 -2.32 20.43 -14.09
C SER A 293 -3.26 20.53 -15.31
N THR A 294 -2.73 20.95 -16.45
CA THR A 294 -3.46 21.31 -17.68
C THR A 294 -3.40 20.23 -18.74
N GLU A 295 -2.55 19.21 -18.60
CA GLU A 295 -2.43 18.13 -19.58
C GLU A 295 -2.79 16.76 -18.97
N GLU A 296 -3.49 15.94 -19.75
CA GLU A 296 -3.71 14.53 -19.42
C GLU A 296 -2.45 13.76 -19.75
N CYS A 297 -2.02 12.88 -18.85
CA CYS A 297 -0.89 12.01 -19.10
C CYS A 297 -1.17 10.61 -18.54
N GLU A 298 -0.62 9.61 -19.22
CA GLU A 298 -0.73 8.21 -18.82
C GLU A 298 0.58 7.51 -19.14
N PHE A 299 1.16 6.85 -18.13
CA PHE A 299 2.41 6.11 -18.24
C PHE A 299 2.20 4.68 -17.77
N TYR A 300 2.74 3.75 -18.55
CA TYR A 300 2.73 2.32 -18.27
C TYR A 300 4.14 1.88 -17.86
N GLY A 301 4.22 1.21 -16.71
CA GLY A 301 5.44 0.65 -16.14
C GLY A 301 5.82 -0.71 -16.73
N PRO A 302 6.94 -1.30 -16.26
CA PRO A 302 7.75 -0.86 -15.12
C PRO A 302 8.71 0.30 -15.44
N LEU A 303 8.66 1.38 -14.66
CA LEU A 303 9.53 2.55 -14.80
C LEU A 303 10.18 2.91 -13.45
N LEU A 304 11.52 2.83 -13.37
CA LEU A 304 12.29 3.24 -12.18
C LEU A 304 12.22 4.76 -11.97
N THR A 305 12.20 5.52 -13.06
CA THR A 305 12.06 6.96 -13.04
C THR A 305 11.03 7.39 -14.07
N VAL A 306 10.06 8.19 -13.64
CA VAL A 306 9.12 8.89 -14.51
C VAL A 306 9.44 10.37 -14.40
N ARG A 307 9.69 11.06 -15.52
CA ARG A 307 9.94 12.52 -15.49
C ARG A 307 8.81 13.22 -14.76
N GLY A 308 9.15 14.12 -13.83
CA GLY A 308 8.16 14.86 -13.03
C GLY A 308 7.43 14.05 -11.94
N CYS A 309 7.63 12.72 -11.87
CA CYS A 309 6.96 11.80 -10.94
C CYS A 309 7.97 10.97 -10.12
N PRO A 310 8.91 11.61 -9.37
CA PRO A 310 9.85 10.86 -8.55
C PRO A 310 9.13 10.17 -7.38
N VAL A 311 9.46 8.90 -7.16
CA VAL A 311 9.10 8.18 -5.93
C VAL A 311 10.39 7.94 -5.16
N GLU A 312 10.50 8.56 -3.98
CA GLU A 312 11.65 8.37 -3.10
C GLU A 312 11.28 7.47 -1.94
N VAL A 313 12.15 6.52 -1.62
CA VAL A 313 11.96 5.58 -0.51
C VAL A 313 13.02 5.84 0.55
N ARG A 314 12.59 6.04 1.80
CA ARG A 314 13.47 6.29 2.95
C ARG A 314 13.14 5.31 4.07
N ILE A 315 14.05 4.38 4.33
CA ILE A 315 13.88 3.35 5.37
C ILE A 315 14.18 3.97 6.74
N ASP A 316 13.43 3.57 7.76
CA ASP A 316 13.71 3.94 9.14
C ASP A 316 15.06 3.36 9.62
N SER A 317 15.84 4.18 10.33
CA SER A 317 17.19 3.81 10.75
C SER A 317 17.25 2.64 11.73
N LYS A 318 16.24 2.45 12.57
CA LYS A 318 16.21 1.30 13.52
C LYS A 318 15.97 -0.01 12.79
N VAL A 319 15.13 0.02 11.77
CA VAL A 319 14.90 -1.15 10.91
C VAL A 319 16.16 -1.48 10.12
N PHE A 320 16.86 -0.46 9.62
CA PHE A 320 18.13 -0.63 8.94
C PHE A 320 19.18 -1.35 9.83
N GLU A 321 19.27 -0.99 11.11
CA GLU A 321 20.15 -1.67 12.06
C GLU A 321 19.78 -3.15 12.28
N MET A 322 18.49 -3.48 12.26
CA MET A 322 18.01 -4.86 12.41
C MET A 322 18.22 -5.71 11.15
N PHE A 323 18.18 -5.10 9.97
CA PHE A 323 18.26 -5.80 8.68
C PHE A 323 19.23 -5.11 7.71
N PRO A 324 20.55 -5.14 7.95
CA PRO A 324 21.53 -4.51 7.09
C PRO A 324 21.55 -5.09 5.66
N SER A 325 21.08 -6.33 5.46
CA SER A 325 20.93 -6.93 4.12
C SER A 325 19.75 -6.37 3.30
N ALA A 326 18.83 -5.63 3.91
CA ALA A 326 17.79 -4.88 3.19
C ALA A 326 18.33 -3.58 2.55
N SER A 327 19.61 -3.26 2.79
CA SER A 327 20.26 -2.05 2.27
C SER A 327 20.63 -2.13 0.79
N SER A 328 20.62 -3.32 0.18
CA SER A 328 20.88 -3.50 -1.25
C SER A 328 19.69 -2.91 -2.03
N TYR A 329 19.86 -1.65 -2.44
CA TYR A 329 19.01 -0.82 -3.29
C TYR A 329 17.49 -1.10 -3.19
N ILE A 330 16.83 -0.56 -2.15
CA ILE A 330 15.37 -0.43 -2.18
C ILE A 330 14.99 0.67 -3.17
N SER A 331 14.17 0.33 -4.15
CA SER A 331 13.67 1.27 -5.16
C SER A 331 12.17 1.12 -5.34
N ALA A 332 11.54 2.21 -5.79
CA ALA A 332 10.15 2.19 -6.21
C ALA A 332 10.08 2.10 -7.73
N VAL A 333 9.35 1.10 -8.23
CA VAL A 333 9.07 0.92 -9.65
C VAL A 333 7.65 1.37 -9.92
N THR A 334 7.49 2.45 -10.68
CA THR A 334 6.17 2.91 -11.12
C THR A 334 5.58 1.92 -12.12
N LEU A 335 4.34 1.48 -11.86
CA LEU A 335 3.58 0.57 -12.70
C LEU A 335 2.53 1.32 -13.52
N LEU A 336 1.84 2.28 -12.92
CA LEU A 336 0.84 3.10 -13.61
C LEU A 336 0.89 4.50 -13.02
N PHE A 337 0.98 5.51 -13.87
CA PHE A 337 0.65 6.87 -13.47
C PHE A 337 -0.35 7.42 -14.46
N ARG A 338 -1.44 7.97 -13.96
CA ARG A 338 -2.47 8.57 -14.79
C ARG A 338 -2.98 9.86 -14.18
N GLN A 339 -2.94 10.94 -14.94
CA GLN A 339 -3.48 12.25 -14.58
C GLN A 339 -4.67 12.61 -15.47
N PHE A 340 -5.68 13.17 -14.83
CA PHE A 340 -6.93 13.59 -15.46
C PHE A 340 -7.03 15.10 -15.43
N VAL A 341 -7.47 15.68 -16.55
CA VAL A 341 -7.78 17.11 -16.62
C VAL A 341 -9.26 17.26 -16.37
N SER A 342 -9.60 18.00 -15.31
CA SER A 342 -10.99 18.36 -15.00
C SER A 342 -11.03 19.78 -14.43
N ASN A 343 -12.11 20.48 -14.77
CA ASN A 343 -12.44 21.79 -14.20
C ASN A 343 -12.80 21.67 -12.70
N GLU A 344 -13.23 20.49 -12.26
CA GLU A 344 -13.54 20.22 -10.86
C GLU A 344 -12.27 19.97 -10.04
N ASN A 345 -12.30 20.30 -8.75
CA ASN A 345 -11.15 20.10 -7.84
C ASN A 345 -10.89 18.62 -7.53
N LYS A 346 -11.90 17.78 -7.64
CA LYS A 346 -11.84 16.32 -7.47
C LYS A 346 -12.65 15.71 -8.61
N CYS A 347 -12.06 14.78 -9.34
CA CYS A 347 -12.75 14.00 -10.37
C CYS A 347 -12.62 12.49 -10.16
N LEU A 348 -11.76 12.06 -9.23
CA LEU A 348 -11.49 10.67 -8.91
C LEU A 348 -12.10 10.23 -7.58
N ILE A 349 -12.53 8.97 -7.52
CA ILE A 349 -13.15 8.33 -6.36
C ILE A 349 -13.01 6.80 -6.47
N GLY A 350 -12.83 6.13 -5.34
CA GLY A 350 -12.91 4.67 -5.26
C GLY A 350 -11.68 3.98 -5.81
N LEU A 351 -10.60 3.98 -5.04
CA LEU A 351 -9.35 3.26 -5.34
C LEU A 351 -9.28 1.89 -4.65
N GLN A 352 -9.01 0.81 -5.39
CA GLN A 352 -8.88 -0.54 -4.83
C GLN A 352 -7.80 -1.36 -5.55
N LEU A 353 -6.92 -2.01 -4.78
CA LEU A 353 -6.09 -3.11 -5.28
C LEU A 353 -6.85 -4.43 -5.12
N ILE A 354 -6.79 -5.28 -6.14
CA ILE A 354 -7.55 -6.52 -6.22
C ILE A 354 -6.57 -7.68 -6.39
N PRO A 355 -6.01 -8.20 -5.28
CA PRO A 355 -5.07 -9.31 -5.34
C PRO A 355 -5.79 -10.63 -5.61
N PHE A 356 -5.11 -11.51 -6.34
CA PHE A 356 -5.51 -12.89 -6.55
C PHE A 356 -4.41 -13.80 -6.02
N TYR A 357 -4.74 -14.57 -5.00
CA TYR A 357 -3.84 -15.51 -4.34
C TYR A 357 -4.08 -16.93 -4.82
N GLU A 358 -3.02 -17.74 -4.84
CA GLU A 358 -3.16 -19.18 -5.03
C GLU A 358 -3.99 -19.79 -3.89
N SER A 359 -5.05 -20.50 -4.25
CA SER A 359 -5.92 -21.18 -3.30
C SER A 359 -5.21 -22.41 -2.73
N GLU A 360 -5.08 -22.49 -1.41
CA GLU A 360 -4.76 -23.75 -0.74
C GLU A 360 -6.02 -24.62 -0.66
N GLU A 361 -5.95 -25.86 -1.11
CA GLU A 361 -7.00 -26.85 -0.88
C GLU A 361 -7.28 -26.94 0.63
N LEU A 362 -8.46 -26.46 1.05
CA LEU A 362 -8.94 -26.51 2.43
C LEU A 362 -9.07 -27.97 2.90
N LYS A 363 -8.02 -28.51 3.52
CA LYS A 363 -8.12 -29.65 4.42
C LYS A 363 -8.54 -29.15 5.81
N GLY A 364 -9.84 -29.14 6.09
CA GLY A 364 -10.38 -29.06 7.45
C GLY A 364 -11.41 -27.95 7.63
N GLY A 365 -12.48 -28.27 8.36
CA GLY A 365 -13.72 -27.52 8.41
C GLY A 365 -13.60 -26.07 8.89
N PHE A 366 -14.62 -25.28 8.54
CA PHE A 366 -14.89 -23.92 9.01
C PHE A 366 -14.73 -23.82 10.54
N ALA A 367 -13.52 -23.49 10.99
CA ALA A 367 -13.31 -22.95 12.31
C ALA A 367 -13.52 -21.45 12.22
N ASP A 368 -14.49 -20.94 12.98
CA ASP A 368 -14.66 -19.53 13.25
C ASP A 368 -13.29 -18.90 13.63
N PRO A 369 -12.80 -17.87 12.89
CA PRO A 369 -11.51 -17.24 13.16
C PRO A 369 -11.36 -16.71 14.59
N LEU A 370 -12.47 -16.36 15.27
CA LEU A 370 -12.47 -15.97 16.68
C LEU A 370 -12.03 -17.13 17.57
N ASN A 371 -12.46 -18.35 17.25
CA ASN A 371 -12.02 -19.57 17.92
C ASN A 371 -10.65 -20.06 17.42
N ALA A 372 -10.20 -19.74 16.21
CA ALA A 372 -8.85 -20.09 15.78
C ALA A 372 -7.78 -19.20 16.43
N ALA A 373 -8.04 -17.89 16.53
CA ALA A 373 -7.13 -16.91 17.13
C ALA A 373 -6.94 -17.13 18.65
N ALA A 374 -7.97 -17.61 19.36
CA ALA A 374 -7.89 -17.91 20.78
C ALA A 374 -7.00 -19.12 21.12
N PHE A 375 -6.72 -20.01 20.16
CA PHE A 375 -6.01 -21.27 20.39
C PHE A 375 -4.69 -21.42 19.61
N SER A 376 -4.32 -20.45 18.76
CA SER A 376 -3.03 -20.51 18.06
C SER A 376 -1.87 -20.28 19.03
N THR A 377 -0.95 -21.23 19.11
CA THR A 377 0.25 -21.11 19.96
C THR A 377 1.22 -20.14 19.29
N GLU A 378 1.28 -18.92 19.82
CA GLU A 378 1.96 -17.79 19.18
C GLU A 378 3.49 -17.91 19.29
N LYS A 379 4.18 -17.97 18.14
CA LYS A 379 5.62 -17.71 18.06
C LYS A 379 5.84 -16.20 17.86
N CYS A 380 6.86 -15.66 18.51
CA CYS A 380 7.30 -14.28 18.30
C CYS A 380 7.91 -14.17 16.90
N PHE A 381 7.30 -13.36 16.03
CA PHE A 381 7.82 -13.08 14.70
C PHE A 381 7.73 -11.59 14.41
N TYR A 382 8.84 -11.03 13.93
CA TYR A 382 8.84 -9.80 13.14
C TYR A 382 8.61 -10.23 11.69
N SER A 383 7.45 -9.95 11.12
CA SER A 383 7.23 -10.11 9.69
C SER A 383 7.50 -8.78 9.01
N LEU A 384 8.56 -8.73 8.20
CA LEU A 384 8.74 -7.60 7.29
C LEU A 384 7.51 -7.50 6.37
N PRO A 385 7.10 -6.28 6.00
CA PRO A 385 5.82 -6.05 5.35
C PRO A 385 5.84 -6.53 3.89
N TRP A 386 7.02 -6.84 3.34
CA TRP A 386 7.23 -7.15 1.94
C TRP A 386 7.86 -8.53 1.77
N PRO A 387 7.22 -9.42 0.98
CA PRO A 387 7.71 -10.77 0.72
C PRO A 387 9.11 -10.83 0.10
N ASN A 388 9.54 -9.79 -0.61
CA ASN A 388 10.88 -9.74 -1.20
C ASN A 388 11.99 -9.55 -0.15
N LEU A 389 11.62 -9.00 1.02
CA LEU A 389 12.49 -8.79 2.17
C LEU A 389 12.37 -9.91 3.23
N SER A 390 11.28 -10.67 3.23
CA SER A 390 11.11 -11.85 4.09
C SER A 390 11.42 -13.15 3.34
N ALA A 391 11.82 -14.21 4.05
CA ALA A 391 12.04 -15.53 3.43
C ALA A 391 10.73 -16.25 3.00
N SER A 392 9.59 -15.55 3.01
CA SER A 392 8.28 -16.10 2.68
C SER A 392 7.98 -15.94 1.19
N VAL A 393 7.67 -17.05 0.52
CA VAL A 393 7.21 -17.02 -0.88
C VAL A 393 5.82 -16.38 -0.93
N SER A 394 5.69 -15.27 -1.67
CA SER A 394 4.37 -14.67 -1.93
C SER A 394 3.48 -15.66 -2.68
N LYS A 395 2.23 -15.79 -2.24
CA LYS A 395 1.19 -16.57 -2.93
C LYS A 395 0.42 -15.71 -3.94
N LEU A 396 0.79 -14.44 -4.11
CA LEU A 396 0.15 -13.53 -5.05
C LEU A 396 0.46 -13.98 -6.48
N ARG A 397 -0.58 -14.35 -7.22
CA ARG A 397 -0.49 -14.80 -8.61
C ARG A 397 -0.80 -13.68 -9.59
N ALA A 398 -1.73 -12.81 -9.23
CA ALA A 398 -2.09 -11.66 -10.02
C ALA A 398 -2.60 -10.52 -9.15
N ILE A 399 -2.56 -9.32 -9.71
CA ILE A 399 -3.08 -8.14 -9.03
C ILE A 399 -3.72 -7.18 -10.04
N GLY A 400 -4.95 -6.78 -9.75
CA GLY A 400 -5.64 -5.72 -10.45
C GLY A 400 -5.56 -4.40 -9.70
N CYS A 401 -5.68 -3.29 -10.41
CA CYS A 401 -5.92 -1.98 -9.82
C CYS A 401 -7.18 -1.37 -10.44
N PHE A 402 -8.14 -1.03 -9.59
CA PHE A 402 -9.34 -0.32 -9.97
C PHE A 402 -9.32 1.09 -9.40
N PHE A 403 -9.72 2.05 -10.22
CA PHE A 403 -10.07 3.39 -9.80
C PHE A 403 -11.15 3.97 -10.70
N SER A 404 -11.86 4.98 -10.21
CA SER A 404 -12.98 5.55 -10.93
C SER A 404 -12.94 7.06 -10.98
N THR A 405 -13.50 7.62 -12.04
CA THR A 405 -14.08 8.96 -12.00
C THR A 405 -15.54 8.88 -11.55
N PHE A 406 -16.21 10.02 -11.41
CA PHE A 406 -17.65 10.03 -11.15
C PHE A 406 -18.51 9.41 -12.26
N GLN A 407 -17.99 9.27 -13.48
CA GLN A 407 -18.76 8.80 -14.64
C GLN A 407 -18.21 7.51 -15.25
N LYS A 408 -16.95 7.17 -14.96
CA LYS A 408 -16.28 6.03 -15.58
C LYS A 408 -15.28 5.35 -14.65
N GLY A 409 -15.43 4.05 -14.48
CA GLY A 409 -14.47 3.17 -13.80
C GLY A 409 -13.43 2.59 -14.75
N PHE A 410 -12.22 2.34 -14.25
CA PHE A 410 -11.11 1.74 -14.99
C PHE A 410 -10.50 0.61 -14.18
N LEU A 411 -10.36 -0.56 -14.79
CA LEU A 411 -9.69 -1.72 -14.21
C LEU A 411 -8.45 -2.07 -15.02
N TYR A 412 -7.28 -2.03 -14.37
CA TYR A 412 -6.00 -2.42 -14.94
C TYR A 412 -5.54 -3.75 -14.37
N ASP A 413 -4.89 -4.56 -15.20
CA ASP A 413 -4.04 -5.66 -14.77
C ASP A 413 -2.64 -5.08 -14.57
N ILE A 414 -2.10 -5.23 -13.36
CA ILE A 414 -0.78 -4.67 -12.99
C ILE A 414 0.23 -5.77 -12.65
N THR A 415 -0.06 -7.02 -13.03
CA THR A 415 0.74 -8.19 -12.64
C THR A 415 2.11 -8.21 -13.33
N ASN A 416 2.11 -8.16 -14.67
CA ASN A 416 3.31 -8.27 -15.50
C ASN A 416 3.37 -7.13 -16.52
N GLU A 417 2.49 -7.19 -17.52
CA GLU A 417 2.32 -6.14 -18.53
C GLU A 417 1.12 -5.29 -18.13
N ILE A 418 1.38 -4.01 -17.89
CA ILE A 418 0.36 -3.08 -17.41
C ILE A 418 -0.61 -2.78 -18.56
N ARG A 419 -1.88 -3.15 -18.39
CA ARG A 419 -2.90 -2.94 -19.42
C ARG A 419 -4.26 -2.63 -18.82
N LEU A 420 -5.01 -1.76 -19.50
CA LEU A 420 -6.42 -1.54 -19.21
C LEU A 420 -7.23 -2.78 -19.64
N VAL A 421 -7.83 -3.47 -18.68
CA VAL A 421 -8.63 -4.68 -18.90
C VAL A 421 -10.05 -4.32 -19.29
N SER A 422 -10.64 -3.37 -18.57
CA SER A 422 -12.04 -2.99 -18.77
C SER A 422 -12.32 -1.57 -18.30
N SER A 423 -13.33 -0.96 -18.90
CA SER A 423 -13.87 0.31 -18.44
C SER A 423 -15.38 0.23 -18.26
N TYR A 424 -15.88 0.89 -17.22
CA TYR A 424 -17.28 0.83 -16.80
C TYR A 424 -17.87 2.23 -16.92
N SER A 425 -18.87 2.43 -17.76
CA SER A 425 -19.57 3.71 -17.88
C SER A 425 -20.83 3.67 -17.04
N TYR A 426 -20.97 4.61 -16.12
CA TYR A 426 -22.14 4.69 -15.23
C TYR A 426 -23.27 5.48 -15.87
N THR A 427 -24.50 5.22 -15.43
CA THR A 427 -25.66 5.98 -15.94
C THR A 427 -25.88 7.31 -15.22
N SER A 428 -25.28 7.46 -14.03
CA SER A 428 -25.31 8.68 -13.23
C SER A 428 -24.03 8.83 -12.39
N SER A 429 -23.87 9.98 -11.74
CA SER A 429 -22.70 10.31 -10.93
C SER A 429 -22.50 9.31 -9.78
N LEU A 430 -21.28 8.76 -9.67
CA LEU A 430 -20.90 7.76 -8.69
C LEU A 430 -20.82 8.35 -7.27
N LYS A 431 -21.41 7.67 -6.29
CA LYS A 431 -21.28 7.94 -4.85
C LYS A 431 -20.32 6.97 -4.16
N GLY A 432 -20.26 5.73 -4.62
CA GLY A 432 -19.37 4.70 -4.08
C GLY A 432 -19.29 3.50 -5.00
N VAL A 433 -18.21 2.74 -4.88
CA VAL A 433 -17.97 1.55 -5.69
C VAL A 433 -17.30 0.48 -4.86
N VAL A 434 -17.77 -0.75 -5.01
CA VAL A 434 -17.21 -1.94 -4.37
C VAL A 434 -17.03 -3.01 -5.43
N LEU A 435 -15.90 -3.72 -5.34
CA LEU A 435 -15.61 -4.84 -6.23
C LEU A 435 -15.66 -6.14 -5.43
N GLU A 436 -16.29 -7.13 -6.03
CA GLU A 436 -16.27 -8.52 -5.60
C GLU A 436 -15.37 -9.33 -6.55
N THR A 437 -15.33 -10.65 -6.41
CA THR A 437 -14.50 -11.53 -7.24
C THR A 437 -14.83 -11.41 -8.74
N SER A 438 -16.10 -11.22 -9.10
CA SER A 438 -16.56 -11.22 -10.49
C SER A 438 -17.56 -10.10 -10.82
N LEU A 439 -17.90 -9.27 -9.84
CA LEU A 439 -18.87 -8.20 -9.97
C LEU A 439 -18.29 -6.88 -9.49
N LEU A 440 -18.74 -5.80 -10.10
CA LEU A 440 -18.52 -4.45 -9.65
C LEU A 440 -19.87 -3.82 -9.34
N HIS A 441 -20.02 -3.28 -8.15
CA HIS A 441 -21.22 -2.61 -7.69
C HIS A 441 -20.94 -1.11 -7.60
N ALA A 442 -21.61 -0.33 -8.44
CA ALA A 442 -21.51 1.12 -8.49
C ALA A 442 -22.77 1.74 -7.89
N LEU A 443 -22.66 2.36 -6.72
CA LEU A 443 -23.74 3.16 -6.15
C LEU A 443 -23.69 4.54 -6.78
N THR A 444 -24.70 4.88 -7.58
CA THR A 444 -24.85 6.18 -8.25
C THR A 444 -25.96 7.01 -7.62
N GLU A 445 -26.10 8.27 -8.04
CA GLU A 445 -27.20 9.14 -7.61
C GLU A 445 -28.60 8.60 -7.95
N THR A 446 -28.71 7.73 -8.96
CA THR A 446 -29.98 7.15 -9.40
C THR A 446 -30.25 5.75 -8.84
N GLY A 447 -29.25 5.10 -8.24
CA GLY A 447 -29.42 3.79 -7.61
C GLY A 447 -28.16 2.93 -7.68
N LEU A 448 -28.31 1.62 -7.44
CA LEU A 448 -27.21 0.66 -7.52
C LEU A 448 -27.14 0.02 -8.91
N GLU A 449 -26.00 0.16 -9.56
CA GLU A 449 -25.67 -0.48 -10.83
C GLU A 449 -24.68 -1.63 -10.60
N THR A 450 -24.85 -2.75 -11.30
CA THR A 450 -23.96 -3.92 -11.17
C THR A 450 -23.41 -4.31 -12.53
N TYR A 451 -22.10 -4.53 -12.58
CA TYR A 451 -21.35 -4.83 -13.78
C TYR A 451 -20.58 -6.13 -13.62
N THR A 452 -20.49 -6.92 -14.69
CA THR A 452 -19.59 -8.08 -14.71
C THR A 452 -18.13 -7.63 -14.82
N MET A 453 -17.28 -8.15 -13.95
CA MET A 453 -15.84 -7.94 -13.98
C MET A 453 -15.12 -9.22 -14.41
N HIS A 454 -14.07 -9.06 -15.21
CA HIS A 454 -13.16 -10.15 -15.57
C HIS A 454 -11.75 -9.71 -15.24
N LEU A 455 -11.15 -10.31 -14.22
CA LEU A 455 -9.72 -10.22 -14.02
C LEU A 455 -9.06 -11.29 -14.89
N PRO A 456 -7.93 -11.00 -15.57
CA PRO A 456 -7.32 -11.96 -16.51
C PRO A 456 -6.90 -13.29 -15.89
N HIS A 457 -6.87 -13.38 -14.55
CA HIS A 457 -6.39 -14.51 -13.78
C HIS A 457 -7.46 -15.14 -12.88
N SER A 458 -8.72 -14.70 -12.97
CA SER A 458 -9.87 -15.38 -12.35
C SER A 458 -10.42 -16.42 -13.34
N ALA A 459 -9.81 -17.60 -13.38
CA ALA A 459 -10.34 -18.76 -14.12
C ALA A 459 -10.86 -19.80 -13.13
#